data_AF-A0A7K3MVF2-F1
#
_entry.id   AF-A0A7K3MVF2-F1
#
_cell.length_a   1.000
_cell.length_b   1.000
_cell.length_c   1.000
_cell.angle_alpha   90.00
_cell.angle_beta   90.00
_cell.angle_gamma   90.00
#
_symmetry.space_group_name_H-M   'P 1'
#
loop_
_entity.id
_entity.type
_entity.pdbx_description
1 polymer ?
#
loop_
_entity_poly.entity_id
_entity_poly.type
_entity_poly.pdbx_seq_one_letter_code
_entity_poly.pdbx_strand_id
1 'polypeptide(L)' 'KNILGKGLIVHQGADDFTSQPAGNAGARVACSAIIK' A
#
# COMPACT_ATOMS: atom_id res chain seq x y z
N LYS A 1 -12.32 -8.07 10.87
CA LYS A 1 -11.62 -6.93 10.23
C LYS A 1 -10.78 -6.24 11.31
N ASN A 2 -9.45 -6.23 11.17
CA ASN A 2 -8.52 -5.55 12.07
C ASN A 2 -7.29 -5.12 11.23
N ILE A 3 -6.71 -3.97 11.55
CA ILE A 3 -5.51 -3.41 10.90
C ILE A 3 -4.24 -3.64 11.72
N LEU A 4 -4.34 -3.97 13.02
CA LEU A 4 -3.19 -4.28 13.85
C LEU A 4 -2.44 -5.51 13.32
N GLY A 5 -1.10 -5.45 13.33
CA GLY A 5 -0.20 -6.46 12.79
C GLY A 5 -0.06 -6.43 11.26
N LYS A 6 -0.56 -5.39 10.57
CA LYS A 6 -0.43 -5.21 9.11
C LYS A 6 0.51 -4.05 8.77
N GLY A 7 0.94 -3.99 7.52
CA GLY A 7 1.70 -2.85 6.98
C GLY A 7 0.83 -1.89 6.17
N LEU A 8 1.12 -0.59 6.27
CA LEU A 8 0.63 0.46 5.37
C LEU A 8 1.76 0.86 4.43
N ILE A 9 1.46 0.93 3.13
CA ILE A 9 2.39 1.35 2.08
C ILE A 9 1.77 2.53 1.33
N VAL A 10 2.55 3.58 1.10
CA VAL A 10 2.20 4.66 0.17
C VAL A 10 3.04 4.49 -1.09
N HIS A 11 2.38 4.49 -2.23
CA HIS A 11 3.00 4.43 -3.55
C HIS A 11 3.24 5.84 -4.12
N GLN A 12 4.15 5.94 -5.09
CA GLN A 12 4.49 7.21 -5.76
C GLN A 12 3.33 7.75 -6.60
N GLY A 13 2.60 6.86 -7.28
CA GLY A 13 1.47 7.17 -8.13
C GLY A 13 0.14 6.74 -7.52
N ALA A 14 -0.94 7.20 -8.14
CA ALA A 14 -2.29 6.74 -7.82
C ALA A 14 -2.53 5.33 -8.38
N ASP A 15 -3.37 4.56 -7.68
CA ASP A 15 -3.82 3.23 -8.11
C ASP A 15 -4.89 3.36 -9.21
N ASP A 16 -4.80 2.54 -10.27
CA ASP A 16 -5.74 2.51 -11.40
C ASP A 16 -6.91 1.50 -11.23
N PHE A 17 -6.92 0.76 -10.12
CA PHE A 17 -7.90 -0.26 -9.73
C PHE A 17 -8.16 -1.37 -10.77
N THR A 18 -7.26 -1.56 -11.73
CA THR A 18 -7.42 -2.53 -12.83
C THR A 18 -6.17 -3.38 -13.00
N SER A 19 -5.01 -2.73 -13.06
CA SER A 19 -3.73 -3.36 -13.37
C SER A 19 -3.24 -4.18 -12.19
N GLN A 20 -3.06 -5.49 -12.40
CA GLN A 20 -2.58 -6.38 -11.35
C GLN A 20 -1.06 -6.49 -11.39
N PRO A 21 -0.38 -6.58 -10.22
CA PRO A 21 -0.94 -6.83 -8.89
C PRO A 21 -1.15 -5.59 -7.99
N ALA A 22 -0.78 -4.38 -8.45
CA ALA A 22 -0.66 -3.20 -7.58
C ALA A 22 -1.07 -1.88 -8.28
N GLY A 23 -2.07 -1.95 -9.16
CA GLY A 23 -2.76 -0.79 -9.70
C GLY A 23 -1.90 0.16 -10.52
N ASN A 24 -0.79 -0.31 -11.09
CA ASN A 24 0.23 0.52 -11.75
C ASN A 24 0.70 1.73 -10.90
N ALA A 25 0.64 1.62 -9.57
CA ALA A 25 0.90 2.75 -8.66
C ALA A 25 2.39 3.12 -8.52
N GLY A 26 3.30 2.35 -9.15
CA GLY A 26 4.74 2.63 -9.13
C GLY A 26 5.44 2.28 -7.82
N ALA A 27 6.57 2.95 -7.55
CA ALA A 27 7.45 2.64 -6.42
C ALA A 27 6.82 2.93 -5.05
N ARG A 28 7.25 2.21 -4.00
CA ARG A 28 6.85 2.48 -2.61
C ARG A 28 7.67 3.64 -2.07
N VAL A 29 7.00 4.69 -1.58
CA VAL A 29 7.66 5.92 -1.09
C VAL A 29 7.59 6.07 0.43
N ALA A 30 6.69 5.36 1.09
CA ALA A 30 6.65 5.25 2.55
C ALA A 30 6.13 3.89 2.99
N CYS A 31 6.59 3.45 4.16
CA CYS A 31 6.11 2.25 4.84
C CYS A 31 5.90 2.50 6.32
N SER A 32 4.91 1.85 6.91
CA SER A 32 4.69 1.82 8.35
C SER A 32 4.10 0.49 8.78
N ALA A 33 4.50 0.03 9.97
CA ALA A 33 3.89 -1.11 10.63
C ALA A 33 2.80 -0.60 11.59
N ILE A 34 1.62 -1.22 11.56
CA ILE A 34 0.53 -0.88 12.47
C ILE A 34 0.62 -1.85 13.66
N ILE A 35 1.33 -1.43 14.71
CA ILE A 35 1.56 -2.20 15.94
C ILE A 35 0.87 -1.55 17.15
N LYS A 36 0.79 -2.27 18.28
CA LYS A 36 0.18 -1.78 19.53
C LYS A 36 1.10 -0.81 20.27
#